data_AF-A0A963XBW3-F1
#
_entry.id   AF-A0A963XBW3-F1
#
_cell.length_a   1.000
_cell.length_b   1.000
_cell.length_c   1.000
_cell.angle_alpha   90.00
_cell.angle_beta   90.00
_cell.angle_gamma   90.00
#
_symmetry.space_group_name_H-M   'P 1'
#
loop_
_entity.id
_entity.type
_entity.pdbx_description
1 polymer ?
#
loop_
_entity_poly.entity_id
_entity_poly.type
_entity_poly.pdbx_seq_one_letter_code
_entity_poly.pdbx_strand_id
1 'polypeptide(L)' 'MTPTKPPIGQLEDPSVAGLIAQAISAHKNGDLDTAEGLYRQVLGRVPDHAQALYLTGSLECQRGRF' A
#
# COMPACT_ATOMS: atom_id res chain seq x y z
N MET A 1 26.01 -12.77 11.93
CA MET A 1 24.74 -12.09 12.30
C MET A 1 24.43 -11.07 11.21
N THR A 2 23.85 -11.52 10.10
CA THR A 2 23.51 -10.59 9.01
C THR A 2 22.28 -9.81 9.42
N PRO A 3 22.29 -8.46 9.47
CA PRO A 3 21.04 -7.74 9.33
C PRO A 3 20.51 -8.07 7.94
N THR A 4 19.43 -8.84 7.89
CA THR A 4 18.67 -9.17 6.69
C THR A 4 18.11 -7.87 6.15
N LYS A 5 18.91 -7.24 5.29
CA LYS A 5 18.59 -6.17 4.35
C LYS A 5 17.07 -6.11 4.08
N PRO A 6 16.38 -5.00 4.39
CA PRO A 6 15.00 -4.83 3.92
C PRO A 6 15.04 -4.95 2.39
N PRO A 7 14.03 -5.58 1.74
CA PRO A 7 14.01 -5.65 0.30
C PRO A 7 14.11 -4.22 -0.24
N ILE A 8 15.16 -3.98 -1.03
CA ILE A 8 15.59 -2.65 -1.51
C ILE A 8 14.59 -2.01 -2.49
N GLY A 9 13.42 -2.62 -2.70
CA GLY A 9 12.37 -2.12 -3.60
C GLY A 9 11.47 -1.04 -2.99
N GLN A 10 11.66 -0.67 -1.71
CA GLN A 10 10.72 0.20 -0.97
C GLN A 10 11.12 1.69 -0.93
N LEU A 11 12.22 2.11 -1.59
CA LEU A 11 12.77 3.46 -1.42
C LEU A 11 13.19 4.17 -2.72
N GLU A 12 12.61 3.87 -3.89
CA GLU A 12 13.15 4.44 -5.15
C GLU A 12 12.26 5.44 -5.88
N ASP A 13 11.08 5.77 -5.34
CA ASP A 13 10.31 6.91 -5.86
C ASP A 13 9.62 7.68 -4.73
N PRO A 14 10.01 8.94 -4.44
CA PRO A 14 9.35 9.76 -3.42
C PRO A 14 7.86 9.94 -3.72
N SER A 15 7.47 9.81 -4.99
CA SER A 15 6.07 9.85 -5.41
C SER A 15 5.30 8.59 -4.98
N VAL A 16 5.93 7.42 -4.93
CA VAL A 16 5.31 6.18 -4.43
C VAL A 16 5.18 6.22 -2.91
N ALA A 17 6.22 6.67 -2.21
CA ALA A 17 6.20 6.85 -0.76
C ALA A 17 5.10 7.85 -0.30
N GLY A 18 4.89 8.93 -1.05
CA GLY A 18 3.81 9.88 -0.79
C GLY A 18 2.41 9.30 -1.01
N LEU A 19 2.23 8.50 -2.07
CA LEU A 19 0.96 7.85 -2.36
C LEU A 19 0.59 6.81 -1.30
N ILE A 20 1.55 5.97 -0.87
CA ILE A 20 1.28 4.93 0.13
C ILE A 20 0.94 5.56 1.49
N ALA A 21 1.60 6.65 1.88
CA ALA A 21 1.29 7.34 3.14
C ALA A 21 -0.14 7.94 3.14
N GLN A 22 -0.54 8.54 2.03
CA GLN A 22 -1.91 9.06 1.86
C GLN A 22 -2.94 7.93 1.88
N ALA A 23 -2.66 6.81 1.19
CA ALA A 23 -3.54 5.64 1.17
C ALA A 23 -3.79 5.09 2.57
N ILE A 24 -2.74 5.00 3.39
CA ILE A 24 -2.83 4.54 4.78
C ILE A 24 -3.66 5.51 5.63
N SER A 25 -3.48 6.83 5.42
CA SER A 25 -4.26 7.84 6.13
C SER A 25 -5.76 7.73 5.81
N ALA A 26 -6.11 7.61 4.52
CA ALA A 26 -7.49 7.40 4.08
C ALA A 26 -8.09 6.11 4.67
N HIS A 27 -7.35 5.00 4.60
CA HIS A 27 -7.79 3.71 5.17
C HIS A 27 -8.08 3.85 6.67
N LYS A 28 -7.18 4.47 7.45
CA LYS A 28 -7.36 4.68 8.89
C LYS A 28 -8.59 5.53 9.22
N ASN A 29 -8.95 6.46 8.35
CA ASN A 29 -10.15 7.29 8.49
C ASN A 29 -11.44 6.58 8.04
N GLY A 30 -11.36 5.32 7.57
CA GLY A 30 -12.49 4.57 7.05
C GLY A 30 -12.87 4.92 5.60
N ASP A 31 -12.10 5.80 4.95
CA ASP A 31 -12.28 6.16 3.54
C ASP A 31 -11.60 5.10 2.65
N LEU A 32 -12.27 3.95 2.55
CA LEU A 32 -11.76 2.79 1.83
C LEU A 32 -11.69 3.02 0.32
N ASP A 33 -12.62 3.78 -0.26
CA ASP A 33 -12.61 4.10 -1.69
C ASP A 33 -11.38 4.91 -2.08
N THR A 34 -11.06 5.96 -1.32
CA THR A 34 -9.84 6.75 -1.54
C THR A 34 -8.59 5.90 -1.31
N ALA A 35 -8.57 5.08 -0.25
CA ALA A 35 -7.45 4.21 0.06
C ALA A 35 -7.16 3.21 -1.07
N GLU A 36 -8.19 2.53 -1.57
CA GLU A 36 -8.09 1.57 -2.66
C GLU A 36 -7.56 2.22 -3.95
N GLY A 37 -8.09 3.40 -4.31
CA GLY A 37 -7.63 4.14 -5.47
C GLY A 37 -6.14 4.48 -5.39
N LEU A 38 -5.66 4.87 -4.21
CA LEU A 38 -4.25 5.18 -3.97
C LEU A 38 -3.36 3.93 -3.95
N TYR A 39 -3.82 2.82 -3.37
CA TYR A 39 -3.09 1.54 -3.44
C TYR A 39 -2.96 1.04 -4.87
N ARG A 40 -4.02 1.14 -5.69
CA ARG A 40 -3.96 0.81 -7.12
C ARG A 40 -2.96 1.68 -7.89
N GLN A 41 -2.87 2.97 -7.58
CA GLN A 41 -1.85 3.85 -8.18
C GLN A 41 -0.43 3.42 -7.81
N VAL A 42 -0.20 3.02 -6.55
CA VAL A 42 1.09 2.46 -6.13
C VAL A 42 1.41 1.19 -6.92
N LEU A 43 0.47 0.26 -7.03
CA LEU A 43 0.65 -0.99 -7.78
C LEU A 43 0.81 -0.77 -9.29
N GLY A 44 0.21 0.28 -9.84
CA GLY A 44 0.43 0.68 -11.23
C GLY A 44 1.86 1.16 -11.52
N ARG A 45 2.55 1.69 -10.50
CA ARG A 45 3.96 2.14 -10.61
C ARG A 45 4.95 1.06 -10.21
N VAL A 46 4.64 0.35 -9.12
CA VAL A 46 5.44 -0.72 -8.53
C VAL A 46 4.52 -1.93 -8.30
N PRO A 47 4.35 -2.80 -9.31
CA PRO A 47 3.43 -3.93 -9.22
C PRO A 47 3.71 -4.90 -8.07
N ASP A 48 4.97 -5.02 -7.65
CA ASP A 48 5.40 -5.91 -6.56
C ASP A 48 5.58 -5.16 -5.21
N HIS A 49 4.88 -4.04 -5.02
CA HIS A 49 4.95 -3.28 -3.77
C HIS A 49 4.21 -4.03 -2.65
N ALA A 50 4.96 -4.84 -1.90
CA ALA A 50 4.45 -5.74 -0.86
C ALA A 50 3.40 -5.11 0.07
N GLN A 51 3.64 -3.89 0.56
CA GLN A 51 2.70 -3.22 1.46
C GLN A 51 1.38 -2.83 0.79
N ALA A 52 1.39 -2.41 -0.48
CA ALA A 52 0.17 -2.03 -1.19
C ALA A 52 -0.67 -3.27 -1.54
N LEU A 53 -0.01 -4.38 -1.90
CA LEU A 53 -0.67 -5.68 -2.10
C LEU A 53 -1.36 -6.15 -0.82
N TYR A 54 -0.64 -6.15 0.30
CA TYR A 54 -1.19 -6.55 1.60
C TYR A 54 -2.40 -5.70 2.01
N LEU A 55 -2.28 -4.38 1.90
CA LEU A 55 -3.34 -3.46 2.33
C LEU A 55 -4.56 -3.49 1.41
N THR A 56 -4.38 -3.73 0.11
CA THR A 56 -5.50 -3.96 -0.82
C THR A 56 -6.25 -5.24 -0.46
N GLY A 57 -5.55 -6.35 -0.19
CA GLY A 57 -6.19 -7.59 0.25
C GLY A 57 -6.96 -7.43 1.57
N SER A 58 -6.37 -6.71 2.54
CA SER A 58 -7.06 -6.39 3.81
C SER A 58 -8.33 -5.55 3.60
N LEU A 59 -8.31 -4.65 2.61
CA LEU A 59 -9.45 -3.78 2.28
C LEU A 59 -10.58 -4.59 1.64
N GLU A 60 -10.26 -5.51 0.73
CA GLU A 60 -11.25 -6.42 0.13
C GLU A 60 -11.89 -7.32 1.19
N CYS A 61 -11.13 -7.83 2.15
CA CYS A 61 -11.69 -8.54 3.31
C CYS A 61 -12.61 -7.65 4.16
N GLN A 62 -12.27 -6.37 4.35
CA GLN A 62 -13.10 -5.43 5.12
C GLN A 62 -14.39 -5.04 4.39
N ARG A 63 -14.36 -4.97 3.05
CA ARG A 63 -15.53 -4.71 2.20
C ARG A 63 -16.43 -5.93 2.07
N GLY A 64 -15.83 -7.10 1.89
CA GLY A 64 -16.50 -8.39 1.76
C GLY A 64 -16.83 -9.05 3.09
N ARG A 65 -17.06 -8.26 4.15
CA ARG A 65 -17.40 -8.71 5.52
C ARG A 65 -18.07 -10.09 5.52
N PHE A 66 -17.33 -11.08 6.04
CA PHE A 66 -17.90 -12.32 6.58
C PHE A 66 -18.56 -12.03 7.93
#